data_AF-A0A351J9P1-F1
#
_entry.id   AF-A0A351J9P1-F1
#
_cell.length_a   1.000
_cell.length_b   1.000
_cell.length_c   1.000
_cell.angle_alpha   90.00
_cell.angle_beta   90.00
_cell.angle_gamma   90.00
#
_symmetry.space_group_name_H-M   'P 1'
#
loop_
_entity.id
_entity.type
_entity.pdbx_description
1 polymer ?
#
loop_
_entity_poly.entity_id
_entity_poly.type
_entity_poly.pdbx_seq_one_letter_code
_entity_poly.pdbx_strand_id
1 'polypeptide(L)'
;SAGTDVVIGPKARRPLTLQLPVMIGGMAYCNALSPAVKVALAKAASAVGTCANTGHGPFLKEERAAADKLVLQYSKGQWAHDEEIIRQADMIEIAFGRGSIGGTAVQISSETTRDDPRFAELIGVQPGEEYKMPRRFSGIENATDLKKLVNKLRSITGGVPIGVKIGATHYLEQELDIFVDAGVDAIAICGAEGGTHGSAASLLDNLGLPTLP
;
A
#
# COMPACT_ATOMS: atom_id res chain seq x y z
N SER A 1 27.20 -16.63 11.73
CA SER A 1 25.73 -16.51 11.68
C SER A 1 25.35 -15.90 10.34
N ALA A 2 24.32 -16.40 9.67
CA ALA A 2 23.75 -15.69 8.52
C ALA A 2 22.92 -14.51 9.06
N GLY A 3 23.18 -13.28 8.61
CA GLY A 3 22.38 -12.12 8.99
C GLY A 3 20.98 -12.19 8.40
N THR A 4 19.98 -11.69 9.13
CA THR A 4 18.58 -11.60 8.68
C THR A 4 18.21 -10.21 8.20
N ASP A 5 19.16 -9.27 8.22
CA ASP A 5 18.93 -7.89 7.82
C ASP A 5 18.60 -7.79 6.33
N VAL A 6 17.65 -6.92 6.00
CA VAL A 6 17.21 -6.64 4.64
C VAL A 6 17.24 -5.15 4.39
N VAL A 7 17.74 -4.74 3.22
CA VAL A 7 17.75 -3.35 2.77
C VAL A 7 16.89 -3.24 1.51
N ILE A 8 15.80 -2.48 1.61
CA ILE A 8 14.90 -2.19 0.50
C ILE A 8 15.27 -0.83 -0.09
N GLY A 9 15.42 -0.79 -1.42
CA GLY A 9 15.87 0.39 -2.15
C GLY A 9 17.29 0.84 -1.76
N PRO A 10 18.32 -0.02 -1.89
CA PRO A 10 19.70 0.31 -1.47
C PRO A 10 20.32 1.51 -2.21
N LYS A 11 19.73 1.92 -3.34
CA LYS A 11 20.14 3.11 -4.11
C LYS A 11 19.34 4.37 -3.74
N ALA A 12 18.32 4.25 -2.90
CA ALA A 12 17.57 5.40 -2.40
C ALA A 12 18.45 6.21 -1.42
N ARG A 13 18.18 7.52 -1.29
CA ARG A 13 18.94 8.39 -0.37
C ARG A 13 18.73 7.98 1.09
N ARG A 14 17.54 7.46 1.40
CA ARG A 14 17.14 6.97 2.71
C ARG A 14 16.59 5.56 2.55
N PRO A 15 17.45 4.53 2.39
CA PRO A 15 16.98 3.16 2.19
C PRO A 15 16.19 2.66 3.41
N LEU A 16 15.27 1.73 3.18
CA LEU A 16 14.50 1.11 4.27
C LEU A 16 15.26 -0.14 4.75
N THR A 17 15.82 -0.07 5.96
CA THR A 17 16.54 -1.19 6.58
C THR A 17 15.69 -1.91 7.61
N LEU A 18 15.58 -3.22 7.51
CA LEU A 18 14.82 -4.10 8.40
C LEU A 18 15.74 -5.15 9.01
N GLN A 19 15.47 -5.59 10.23
CA GLN A 19 16.26 -6.62 10.94
C GLN A 19 15.87 -8.06 10.58
N LEU A 20 14.74 -8.22 9.89
CA LEU A 20 14.19 -9.51 9.46
C LEU A 20 13.60 -9.40 8.05
N PRO A 21 13.60 -10.51 7.28
CA PRO A 21 13.05 -10.56 5.93
C PRO A 21 11.52 -10.71 5.91
N VAL A 22 10.83 -10.29 6.98
CA VAL A 22 9.37 -10.42 7.13
C VAL A 22 8.78 -9.06 7.45
N MET A 23 7.76 -8.65 6.69
CA MET A 23 7.06 -7.38 6.84
C MET A 23 5.58 -7.62 7.15
N ILE A 24 4.97 -6.69 7.87
CA ILE A 24 3.51 -6.70 8.03
C ILE A 24 2.89 -6.28 6.70
N GLY A 25 2.02 -7.14 6.15
CA GLY A 25 1.30 -6.83 4.92
C GLY A 25 0.39 -5.61 5.09
N GLY A 26 0.21 -4.83 4.03
CA GLY A 26 -0.70 -3.68 4.04
C GLY A 26 -2.15 -4.09 4.29
N MET A 27 -2.71 -3.72 5.43
CA MET A 27 -4.11 -3.95 5.77
C MET A 27 -4.73 -2.62 6.19
N ALA A 28 -5.82 -2.25 5.53
CA ALA A 28 -6.45 -0.94 5.69
C ALA A 28 -7.19 -0.81 7.02
N TYR A 29 -7.17 0.38 7.61
CA TYR A 29 -8.19 0.77 8.60
C TYR A 29 -9.58 0.77 7.94
N CYS A 30 -10.58 0.39 8.74
CA CYS A 30 -11.99 0.17 8.41
C CYS A 30 -12.27 -1.27 7.96
N ASN A 31 -12.38 -1.52 6.66
CA ASN A 31 -12.86 -2.80 6.14
C ASN A 31 -11.98 -4.00 6.53
N ALA A 32 -10.73 -3.82 6.95
CA ALA A 32 -9.87 -4.93 7.35
C ALA A 32 -9.56 -4.91 8.86
N LEU A 33 -9.18 -3.76 9.42
CA LEU A 33 -8.69 -3.66 10.80
C LEU A 33 -9.25 -2.44 11.53
N SER A 34 -9.41 -2.56 12.84
CA SER A 34 -9.69 -1.43 13.72
C SER A 34 -8.43 -0.57 13.97
N PRO A 35 -8.55 0.69 14.40
CA PRO A 35 -7.40 1.54 14.72
C PRO A 35 -6.51 0.93 15.81
N ALA A 36 -7.12 0.29 16.82
CA ALA A 36 -6.39 -0.36 17.90
C ALA A 36 -5.51 -1.52 17.38
N VAL A 37 -6.01 -2.30 16.42
CA VAL A 37 -5.23 -3.37 15.79
C VAL A 37 -4.10 -2.80 14.93
N LYS A 38 -4.35 -1.72 14.19
CA LYS A 38 -3.30 -1.02 13.43
C LYS A 38 -2.16 -0.54 14.33
N VAL A 39 -2.48 0.08 15.47
CA VAL A 39 -1.49 0.50 16.47
C VAL A 39 -0.76 -0.69 17.09
N ALA A 40 -1.47 -1.79 17.39
CA ALA A 40 -0.84 -3.00 17.93
C ALA A 40 0.18 -3.61 16.94
N LEU A 41 -0.19 -3.71 15.67
CA LEU A 41 0.71 -4.18 14.60
C LEU A 41 1.92 -3.26 14.43
N ALA A 42 1.73 -1.93 14.50
CA ALA A 42 2.83 -0.98 14.43
C ALA A 42 3.82 -1.11 15.60
N LYS A 43 3.32 -1.30 16.82
CA LYS A 43 4.18 -1.58 17.99
C LYS A 43 4.92 -2.90 17.84
N ALA A 44 4.23 -3.95 17.39
CA ALA A 44 4.84 -5.26 17.18
C ALA A 44 5.95 -5.19 16.12
N ALA A 45 5.69 -4.54 14.98
CA ALA A 45 6.69 -4.33 13.93
C ALA A 45 7.95 -3.63 14.46
N SER A 46 7.75 -2.55 15.23
CA SER A 46 8.84 -1.78 15.82
C SER A 46 9.65 -2.60 16.82
N ALA A 47 8.97 -3.39 17.66
CA ALA A 47 9.61 -4.23 18.67
C ALA A 47 10.50 -5.33 18.08
N VAL A 48 10.17 -5.82 16.88
CA VAL A 48 10.97 -6.85 16.19
C VAL A 48 11.89 -6.27 15.11
N GLY A 49 11.92 -4.95 14.91
CA GLY A 49 12.80 -4.31 13.93
C GLY A 49 12.37 -4.44 12.47
N THR A 50 11.08 -4.65 12.20
CA THR A 50 10.49 -4.56 10.84
C THR A 50 9.67 -3.27 10.68
N CYS A 51 8.74 -3.23 9.72
CA CYS A 51 7.89 -2.09 9.42
C CYS A 51 6.40 -2.42 9.49
N ALA A 52 5.61 -1.39 9.77
CA ALA A 52 4.17 -1.36 9.60
C ALA A 52 3.81 -0.92 8.17
N ASN A 53 2.61 -1.27 7.70
CA ASN A 53 2.10 -0.85 6.39
C ASN A 53 0.66 -0.37 6.51
N THR A 54 0.38 0.85 6.04
CA THR A 54 -0.93 1.49 6.20
C THR A 54 -2.06 0.73 5.50
N GLY A 55 -1.75 -0.05 4.46
CA GLY A 55 -2.76 -0.58 3.55
C GLY A 55 -3.44 0.53 2.73
N HIS A 56 -4.43 0.17 1.90
CA HIS A 56 -5.11 1.14 1.03
C HIS A 56 -6.00 2.13 1.78
N GLY A 57 -6.17 1.99 3.09
CA GLY A 57 -7.02 2.86 3.91
C GLY A 57 -6.39 4.23 4.15
N PRO A 58 -7.09 5.11 4.86
CA PRO A 58 -6.57 6.42 5.20
C PRO A 58 -5.42 6.33 6.22
N PHE A 59 -4.65 7.41 6.30
CA PHE A 59 -3.53 7.54 7.22
C PHE A 59 -4.00 7.75 8.66
N LEU A 60 -3.44 7.00 9.60
CA LEU A 60 -3.71 7.13 11.03
C LEU A 60 -2.50 7.71 11.75
N LYS A 61 -2.68 8.85 12.41
CA LYS A 61 -1.63 9.53 13.18
C LYS A 61 -1.10 8.64 14.31
N GLU A 62 -1.98 7.92 14.98
CA GLU A 62 -1.59 6.99 16.05
C GLU A 62 -0.85 5.75 15.55
N GLU A 63 -1.13 5.25 14.33
CA GLU A 63 -0.36 4.16 13.71
C GLU A 63 1.06 4.65 13.42
N ARG A 64 1.20 5.83 12.80
CA ARG A 64 2.49 6.44 12.53
C ARG A 64 3.28 6.68 13.82
N ALA A 65 2.65 7.21 14.87
CA ALA A 65 3.30 7.46 16.14
C ALA A 65 3.80 6.18 16.84
N ALA A 66 3.14 5.04 16.57
CA ALA A 66 3.49 3.74 17.13
C ALA A 66 4.53 2.97 16.29
N ALA A 67 4.73 3.33 15.02
CA ALA A 67 5.65 2.68 14.11
C ALA A 67 7.03 3.35 14.14
N ASP A 68 8.10 2.57 14.30
CA ASP A 68 9.48 3.00 14.00
C ASP A 68 9.63 3.21 12.48
N LYS A 69 9.15 2.25 11.69
CA LYS A 69 9.16 2.30 10.22
C LYS A 69 7.76 2.08 9.66
N LEU A 70 7.32 2.97 8.77
CA LEU A 70 6.00 2.88 8.12
C LEU A 70 6.11 2.92 6.60
N VAL A 71 5.57 1.89 5.96
CA VAL A 71 5.27 1.86 4.53
C VAL A 71 3.91 2.51 4.32
N LEU A 72 3.88 3.65 3.61
CA LEU A 72 2.64 4.31 3.21
C LEU A 72 2.17 3.73 1.87
N GLN A 73 0.99 3.11 1.84
CA GLN A 73 0.38 2.68 0.59
C GLN A 73 -0.28 3.86 -0.12
N TYR A 74 0.28 4.25 -1.26
CA TYR A 74 -0.28 5.29 -2.13
C TYR A 74 -1.33 4.65 -3.03
N SER A 75 -2.61 4.92 -2.74
CA SER A 75 -3.76 4.26 -3.37
C SER A 75 -4.49 5.17 -4.37
N LYS A 76 -5.44 4.57 -5.09
CA LYS A 76 -6.34 5.27 -6.03
C LYS A 76 -7.41 6.11 -5.33
N GLY A 77 -7.61 5.87 -4.02
CA GLY A 77 -8.45 6.71 -3.17
C GLY A 77 -7.89 8.12 -3.06
N GLN A 78 -8.77 9.10 -2.85
CA GLN A 78 -8.42 10.51 -2.74
C GLN A 78 -8.01 10.91 -1.31
N TRP A 79 -7.35 10.01 -0.58
CA TRP A 79 -6.89 10.21 0.80
C TRP A 79 -5.40 9.92 0.92
N ALA A 80 -4.78 10.48 1.97
CA ALA A 80 -3.35 10.32 2.25
C ALA A 80 -2.42 10.78 1.11
N HIS A 81 -2.89 11.70 0.25
CA HIS A 81 -2.10 12.32 -0.83
C HIS A 81 -1.50 13.67 -0.44
N ASP A 82 -1.82 14.19 0.75
CA ASP A 82 -1.24 15.43 1.28
C ASP A 82 0.27 15.28 1.47
N GLU A 83 1.05 16.29 1.08
CA GLU A 83 2.50 16.24 1.21
C GLU A 83 2.96 16.04 2.65
N GLU A 84 2.23 16.61 3.62
CA GLU A 84 2.52 16.43 5.05
C GLU A 84 2.40 14.98 5.50
N ILE A 85 1.46 14.22 4.93
CA ILE A 85 1.30 12.79 5.19
C ILE A 85 2.39 12.00 4.46
N ILE A 86 2.61 12.30 3.17
CA ILE A 86 3.61 11.62 2.34
C ILE A 86 5.01 11.75 2.95
N ARG A 87 5.37 12.91 3.50
CA ARG A 87 6.66 13.17 4.18
C ARG A 87 6.92 12.26 5.38
N GLN A 88 5.88 11.67 5.96
CA GLN A 88 5.98 10.80 7.14
C GLN A 88 6.26 9.34 6.79
N ALA A 89 6.36 8.97 5.51
CA ALA A 89 6.65 7.61 5.08
C ALA A 89 8.16 7.28 5.16
N ASP A 90 8.50 6.06 5.55
CA ASP A 90 9.86 5.51 5.45
C ASP A 90 10.06 4.70 4.15
N MET A 91 8.96 4.38 3.48
CA MET A 91 8.87 3.85 2.12
C MET A 91 7.45 4.15 1.62
N ILE A 92 7.32 4.40 0.31
CA ILE A 92 6.00 4.50 -0.32
C ILE A 92 5.78 3.26 -1.19
N GLU A 93 4.57 2.70 -1.13
CA GLU A 93 4.15 1.58 -1.96
C GLU A 93 2.96 2.00 -2.82
N ILE A 94 3.18 2.27 -4.12
CA ILE A 94 2.11 2.62 -5.06
C ILE A 94 1.31 1.36 -5.38
N ALA A 95 0.04 1.35 -4.99
CA ALA A 95 -0.74 0.12 -5.00
C ALA A 95 -1.68 0.06 -6.24
N PHE A 96 -1.19 -0.57 -7.31
CA PHE A 96 -1.94 -0.75 -8.57
C PHE A 96 -3.04 -1.82 -8.44
N GLY A 97 -2.74 -2.88 -7.70
CA GLY A 97 -3.67 -3.99 -7.49
C GLY A 97 -3.18 -4.96 -6.42
N ARG A 98 -4.03 -5.93 -6.09
CA ARG A 98 -3.73 -7.06 -5.19
C ARG A 98 -4.23 -8.34 -5.83
N GLY A 99 -3.57 -9.48 -5.55
CA GLY A 99 -3.89 -10.77 -6.17
C GLY A 99 -5.39 -11.11 -6.17
N SER A 100 -6.08 -10.88 -5.05
CA SER A 100 -7.50 -11.20 -4.85
C SER A 100 -8.55 -10.32 -5.53
N ILE A 101 -8.16 -9.16 -6.07
CA ILE A 101 -9.09 -8.19 -6.70
C ILE A 101 -8.54 -7.58 -7.99
N GLY A 102 -7.32 -7.93 -8.40
CA GLY A 102 -6.61 -7.28 -9.51
C GLY A 102 -6.63 -5.76 -9.38
N GLY A 103 -7.09 -5.08 -10.44
CA GLY A 103 -7.29 -3.63 -10.50
C GLY A 103 -8.74 -3.15 -10.27
N THR A 104 -9.63 -4.00 -9.74
CA THR A 104 -11.06 -3.66 -9.60
C THR A 104 -11.30 -2.47 -8.65
N ALA A 105 -12.44 -1.80 -8.86
CA ALA A 105 -12.88 -0.72 -7.98
C ALA A 105 -13.26 -1.27 -6.62
N VAL A 106 -12.78 -0.65 -5.55
CA VAL A 106 -13.24 -0.93 -4.19
C VAL A 106 -14.44 -0.03 -3.93
N GLN A 107 -15.56 -0.63 -3.53
CA GLN A 107 -16.74 0.09 -3.09
C GLN A 107 -16.79 0.05 -1.56
N ILE A 108 -16.94 1.23 -0.96
CA ILE A 108 -17.19 1.42 0.46
C ILE A 108 -18.68 1.71 0.58
N SER A 109 -19.40 0.89 1.34
CA SER A 109 -20.85 1.04 1.49
C SER A 109 -21.20 2.22 2.41
N SER A 110 -22.42 2.72 2.26
CA SER A 110 -22.99 3.74 3.15
C SER A 110 -23.12 3.25 4.60
N GLU A 111 -23.32 1.95 4.81
CA GLU A 111 -23.34 1.33 6.14
C GLU A 111 -21.96 1.46 6.80
N THR A 112 -20.89 1.11 6.08
CA THR A 112 -19.51 1.24 6.58
C THR A 112 -19.18 2.68 7.00
N THR A 113 -19.53 3.69 6.19
CA THR A 113 -19.25 5.10 6.52
C THR A 113 -20.18 5.65 7.61
N ARG A 114 -21.38 5.09 7.77
CA ARG A 114 -22.31 5.43 8.86
C ARG A 114 -21.82 4.89 10.20
N ASP A 115 -21.36 3.64 10.22
CA ASP A 115 -20.94 2.95 11.44
C ASP A 115 -19.57 3.43 11.94
N ASP A 116 -18.73 3.95 11.05
CA ASP A 116 -17.47 4.59 11.39
C ASP A 116 -17.38 6.03 10.80
N PRO A 117 -17.95 7.04 11.49
CA PRO A 117 -17.90 8.43 11.06
C PRO A 117 -16.48 8.99 10.95
N ARG A 118 -15.55 8.47 11.75
CA ARG A 118 -14.14 8.86 11.70
C ARG A 118 -13.50 8.39 10.40
N PHE A 119 -13.78 7.15 9.99
CA PHE A 119 -13.33 6.66 8.70
C PHE A 119 -13.91 7.50 7.56
N ALA A 120 -15.20 7.83 7.61
CA ALA A 120 -15.85 8.70 6.61
C ALA A 120 -15.13 10.06 6.47
N GLU A 121 -14.84 10.73 7.59
CA GLU A 121 -14.07 11.98 7.62
C GLU A 121 -12.69 11.81 6.97
N LEU A 122 -11.95 10.75 7.33
CA LEU A 122 -10.59 10.51 6.85
C LEU A 122 -10.50 10.17 5.35
N ILE A 123 -11.60 9.70 4.74
CA ILE A 123 -11.69 9.48 3.28
C ILE A 123 -12.39 10.63 2.55
N GLY A 124 -12.85 11.66 3.27
CA GLY A 124 -13.45 12.87 2.72
C GLY A 124 -14.92 12.76 2.31
N VAL A 125 -15.71 11.90 2.96
CA VAL A 125 -17.15 11.74 2.71
C VAL A 125 -18.00 11.95 3.96
N GLN A 126 -19.30 12.18 3.79
CA GLN A 126 -20.21 12.27 4.94
C GLN A 126 -20.55 10.88 5.49
N PRO A 127 -20.80 10.74 6.81
CA PRO A 127 -21.31 9.48 7.36
C PRO A 127 -22.61 9.05 6.68
N GLY A 128 -22.67 7.81 6.18
CA GLY A 128 -23.80 7.31 5.41
C GLY A 128 -23.69 7.53 3.89
N GLU A 129 -22.61 8.13 3.40
CA GLU A 129 -22.32 8.29 1.97
C GLU A 129 -21.50 7.10 1.43
N GLU A 130 -21.82 6.63 0.22
CA GLU A 130 -21.02 5.60 -0.45
C GLU A 130 -19.78 6.21 -1.10
N TYR A 131 -18.65 5.50 -1.06
CA TYR A 131 -17.46 5.88 -1.81
C TYR A 131 -17.07 4.80 -2.83
N LYS A 132 -16.89 5.22 -4.08
CA LYS A 132 -16.42 4.35 -5.16
C LYS A 132 -15.00 4.72 -5.54
N MET A 133 -14.04 3.88 -5.15
CA MET A 133 -12.64 4.11 -5.49
C MET A 133 -12.43 3.97 -7.01
N PRO A 134 -11.72 4.91 -7.65
CA PRO A 134 -11.38 4.80 -9.07
C PRO A 134 -10.62 3.51 -9.40
N ARG A 135 -10.84 2.99 -10.61
CA ARG A 135 -10.13 1.81 -11.13
C ARG A 135 -8.68 2.12 -11.50
N ARG A 136 -8.44 3.32 -12.01
CA ARG A 136 -7.13 3.82 -12.47
C ARG A 136 -6.67 4.97 -11.56
N PHE A 137 -5.36 5.16 -11.48
CA PHE A 137 -4.80 6.37 -10.87
C PHE A 137 -5.09 7.55 -11.78
N SER A 138 -5.58 8.65 -11.20
CA SER A 138 -5.70 9.91 -11.94
C SER A 138 -4.30 10.39 -12.36
N GLY A 139 -4.11 10.68 -13.65
CA GLY A 139 -2.88 11.21 -14.20
C GLY A 139 -1.75 10.20 -14.44
N ILE A 140 -2.03 8.88 -14.40
CA ILE A 140 -1.07 7.84 -14.81
C ILE A 140 -1.69 7.01 -15.94
N GLU A 141 -1.28 7.29 -17.18
CA GLU A 141 -1.76 6.54 -18.37
C GLU A 141 -0.65 5.72 -19.03
N ASN A 142 0.62 5.96 -18.67
CA ASN A 142 1.78 5.32 -19.28
C ASN A 142 3.00 5.33 -18.34
N ALA A 143 4.08 4.66 -18.75
CA ALA A 143 5.34 4.58 -18.00
C ALA A 143 5.96 5.95 -17.68
N THR A 144 5.82 6.92 -18.58
CA THR A 144 6.36 8.28 -18.38
C THR A 144 5.64 8.99 -17.24
N ASP A 145 4.32 8.85 -17.15
CA ASP A 145 3.54 9.44 -16.08
C ASP A 145 3.80 8.76 -14.73
N LEU A 146 4.00 7.43 -14.74
CA LEU A 146 4.45 6.72 -13.54
C LEU A 146 5.81 7.24 -13.06
N LYS A 147 6.77 7.43 -13.97
CA LYS A 147 8.08 8.00 -13.65
C LYS A 147 7.96 9.40 -13.02
N LYS A 148 7.06 10.24 -13.52
CA LYS A 148 6.78 11.56 -12.92
C LYS A 148 6.27 11.40 -11.49
N LEU A 149 5.34 10.48 -11.24
CA LEU A 149 4.83 10.22 -9.89
C LEU A 149 5.93 9.70 -8.95
N VAL A 150 6.72 8.71 -9.39
CA VAL A 150 7.84 8.17 -8.61
C VAL A 150 8.80 9.29 -8.21
N ASN A 151 9.18 10.15 -9.15
CA ASN A 151 10.06 11.29 -8.89
C ASN A 151 9.43 12.32 -7.94
N LYS A 152 8.13 12.61 -8.09
CA LYS A 152 7.39 13.51 -7.19
C LYS A 152 7.40 12.98 -5.76
N LEU A 153 7.01 11.73 -5.56
CA LEU A 153 6.95 11.09 -4.23
C LEU A 153 8.34 11.00 -3.59
N ARG A 154 9.35 10.64 -4.37
CA ARG A 154 10.75 10.60 -3.94
C ARG A 154 11.24 11.99 -3.50
N SER A 155 10.85 13.05 -4.22
CA SER A 155 11.19 14.43 -3.87
C SER A 155 10.53 14.87 -2.55
N ILE A 156 9.21 14.65 -2.42
CA ILE A 156 8.43 15.03 -1.21
C ILE A 156 9.02 14.37 0.04
N THR A 157 9.34 13.08 -0.03
CA THR A 157 9.86 12.28 1.10
C THR A 157 11.33 12.55 1.45
N GLY A 158 12.06 13.30 0.62
CA GLY A 158 13.49 13.46 0.76
C GLY A 158 14.30 12.19 0.42
N GLY A 159 13.72 11.31 -0.39
CA GLY A 159 14.44 10.20 -1.03
C GLY A 159 14.32 8.84 -0.35
N VAL A 160 13.17 8.53 0.25
CA VAL A 160 12.85 7.15 0.68
C VAL A 160 12.61 6.24 -0.54
N PRO A 161 12.58 4.90 -0.38
CA PRO A 161 12.30 4.00 -1.47
C PRO A 161 10.86 4.15 -1.94
N ILE A 162 10.67 4.11 -3.25
CA ILE A 162 9.35 4.12 -3.89
C ILE A 162 9.16 2.75 -4.53
N GLY A 163 8.30 1.94 -3.93
CA GLY A 163 7.90 0.64 -4.43
C GLY A 163 6.55 0.65 -5.14
N VAL A 164 6.22 -0.47 -5.77
CA VAL A 164 4.88 -0.74 -6.31
C VAL A 164 4.35 -2.07 -5.76
N LYS A 165 3.03 -2.17 -5.66
CA LYS A 165 2.33 -3.42 -5.34
C LYS A 165 1.40 -3.81 -6.46
N ILE A 166 1.56 -5.03 -6.94
CA ILE A 166 0.84 -5.60 -8.07
C ILE A 166 0.27 -6.99 -7.72
N GLY A 167 -0.82 -7.37 -8.37
CA GLY A 167 -1.22 -8.77 -8.46
C GLY A 167 -0.44 -9.44 -9.59
N ALA A 168 -0.02 -10.69 -9.43
CA ALA A 168 0.65 -11.42 -10.50
C ALA A 168 -0.29 -11.63 -11.70
N THR A 169 0.11 -11.20 -12.89
CA THR A 169 -0.67 -11.34 -14.14
C THR A 169 0.11 -12.11 -15.20
N HIS A 170 -0.57 -12.47 -16.30
CA HIS A 170 0.09 -13.07 -17.48
C HIS A 170 1.19 -12.17 -18.08
N TYR A 171 1.09 -10.85 -17.89
CA TYR A 171 2.01 -9.86 -18.45
C TYR A 171 3.08 -9.38 -17.46
N LEU A 172 3.31 -10.13 -16.37
CA LEU A 172 4.19 -9.73 -15.28
C LEU A 172 5.55 -9.20 -15.76
N GLU A 173 6.22 -9.89 -16.68
CA GLU A 173 7.53 -9.45 -17.20
C GLU A 173 7.48 -8.07 -17.87
N GLN A 174 6.44 -7.82 -18.68
CA GLN A 174 6.25 -6.52 -19.33
C GLN A 174 5.92 -5.42 -18.32
N GLU A 175 5.16 -5.75 -17.27
CA GLU A 175 4.87 -4.83 -16.17
C GLU A 175 6.15 -4.50 -15.39
N LEU A 176 7.03 -5.49 -15.14
CA LEU A 176 8.32 -5.30 -14.48
C LEU A 176 9.22 -4.33 -15.26
N ASP A 177 9.31 -4.46 -16.58
CA ASP A 177 10.09 -3.54 -17.44
C ASP A 177 9.63 -2.09 -17.25
N ILE A 178 8.31 -1.86 -17.26
CA ILE A 178 7.72 -0.52 -17.03
C ILE A 178 8.11 0.03 -15.65
N PHE A 179 8.06 -0.79 -14.60
CA PHE A 179 8.40 -0.36 -13.24
C PHE A 179 9.89 -0.03 -13.08
N VAL A 180 10.76 -0.83 -13.69
CA VAL A 180 12.21 -0.59 -13.70
C VAL A 180 12.51 0.73 -14.43
N ASP A 181 11.92 0.95 -15.60
CA ASP A 181 12.12 2.19 -16.39
C ASP A 181 11.59 3.45 -15.68
N ALA A 182 10.52 3.27 -14.89
CA ALA A 182 9.95 4.32 -14.05
C ALA A 182 10.79 4.65 -12.80
N GLY A 183 11.81 3.84 -12.49
CA GLY A 183 12.72 4.06 -11.36
C GLY A 183 12.17 3.63 -10.01
N VAL A 184 11.34 2.58 -10.01
CA VAL A 184 10.82 1.92 -8.80
C VAL A 184 11.96 1.15 -8.10
N ASP A 185 12.00 1.21 -6.77
CA ASP A 185 13.04 0.59 -5.94
C ASP A 185 12.70 -0.83 -5.46
N ALA A 186 11.41 -1.17 -5.41
CA ALA A 186 10.90 -2.41 -4.87
C ALA A 186 9.57 -2.80 -5.52
N ILE A 187 9.35 -4.10 -5.74
CA ILE A 187 8.13 -4.61 -6.37
C ILE A 187 7.57 -5.70 -5.47
N ALA A 188 6.40 -5.43 -4.89
CA ALA A 188 5.64 -6.40 -4.10
C ALA A 188 4.67 -7.14 -5.04
N ILE A 189 4.96 -8.42 -5.30
CA ILE A 189 4.13 -9.30 -6.12
C ILE A 189 3.18 -10.07 -5.21
N CYS A 190 1.87 -9.85 -5.38
CA CYS A 190 0.83 -10.57 -4.65
C CYS A 190 0.32 -11.72 -5.51
N GLY A 191 0.50 -12.97 -5.08
CA GLY A 191 -0.20 -14.07 -5.72
C GLY A 191 -1.68 -14.13 -5.36
N ALA A 192 -2.39 -15.06 -6.01
CA ALA A 192 -3.84 -15.26 -5.87
C ALA A 192 -4.27 -15.47 -4.40
N GLU A 193 -3.39 -16.02 -3.57
CA GLU A 193 -3.67 -16.34 -2.16
C GLU A 193 -3.73 -15.11 -1.24
N GLY A 194 -3.46 -13.91 -1.77
CA GLY A 194 -3.47 -12.67 -0.99
C GLY A 194 -4.87 -12.31 -0.48
N GLY A 195 -5.15 -12.54 0.80
CA GLY A 195 -6.45 -12.29 1.42
C GLY A 195 -6.98 -10.84 1.30
N THR A 196 -8.30 -10.70 1.20
CA THR A 196 -9.04 -9.43 1.22
C THR A 196 -10.39 -9.62 1.90
N HIS A 197 -10.82 -8.63 2.68
CA HIS A 197 -12.05 -8.71 3.48
C HIS A 197 -13.32 -8.34 2.68
N GLY A 198 -13.22 -8.05 1.38
CA GLY A 198 -14.35 -7.53 0.60
C GLY A 198 -14.26 -7.74 -0.91
N SER A 199 -13.77 -8.89 -1.35
CA SER A 199 -13.81 -9.27 -2.78
C SER A 199 -14.97 -10.22 -3.07
N ALA A 200 -15.51 -10.15 -4.29
CA ALA A 200 -16.43 -11.17 -4.76
C ALA A 200 -15.72 -12.52 -4.81
N ALA A 201 -16.38 -13.60 -4.35
CA ALA A 201 -15.80 -14.95 -4.31
C ALA A 201 -15.20 -15.38 -5.67
N SER A 202 -15.82 -14.97 -6.78
CA SER A 202 -15.31 -15.25 -8.13
C SER A 202 -13.97 -14.61 -8.47
N LEU A 203 -13.62 -13.48 -7.85
CA LEU A 203 -12.33 -12.80 -8.03
C LEU A 203 -11.24 -13.38 -7.12
N LEU A 204 -11.62 -13.91 -5.95
CA LEU A 204 -10.72 -14.65 -5.07
C LEU A 204 -10.26 -15.96 -5.70
N ASP A 205 -11.15 -16.64 -6.43
CA ASP A 205 -10.90 -17.97 -6.97
C ASP A 205 -10.26 -17.97 -8.38
N ASN A 206 -10.32 -16.86 -9.14
CA ASN A 206 -9.93 -16.84 -10.56
C ASN A 206 -8.94 -15.73 -10.96
N LEU A 207 -8.39 -14.94 -10.03
CA LEU A 207 -7.40 -13.90 -10.34
C LEU A 207 -6.09 -14.10 -9.56
N GLY A 208 -4.99 -13.87 -10.27
CA GLY A 208 -3.63 -14.01 -9.75
C GLY A 208 -2.96 -15.30 -10.21
N LEU A 209 -1.63 -15.27 -10.30
CA LEU A 209 -0.83 -16.49 -10.35
C LEU A 209 -0.52 -16.93 -8.90
N PRO A 210 -0.48 -18.24 -8.60
CA PRO A 210 -0.13 -18.70 -7.28
C PRO A 210 1.30 -18.28 -6.92
N THR A 211 1.50 -17.87 -5.67
CA THR A 211 2.82 -17.39 -5.20
C THR A 211 3.82 -18.54 -5.03
N LEU A 212 3.31 -19.77 -4.91
CA LEU A 212 4.09 -21.00 -4.77
C LEU A 212 3.50 -22.08 -5.71
N PRO A 213 4.34 -22.91 -6.35
CA PRO A 213 3.89 -23.98 -7.24
C PRO A 213 3.13 -25.11 -6.53
#